data_AF-A0A517NS63-F1
#
_entry.id   AF-A0A517NS63-F1
#
_cell.length_a   1.000
_cell.length_b   1.000
_cell.length_c   1.000
_cell.angle_alpha   90.00
_cell.angle_beta   90.00
_cell.angle_gamma   90.00
#
_symmetry.space_group_name_H-M   'P 1'
#
loop_
_entity.id
_entity.type
_entity.pdbx_description
1 polymer ?
#
loop_
_entity_poly.entity_id
_entity_poly.type
_entity_poly.pdbx_seq_one_letter_code
_entity_poly.pdbx_strand_id
1 'polypeptide(L)'
;MKIVLTNDDGIDAPGLQALCRSVTEALADYSPEIIVVAPDRGRSECGHSVTQTRPLTLRSVKPNWYSVDGTPVDCVRVALNALMPETDLVFSGINQGANLGVNLTVSGTFAAAREAAMIGLPAMAVSHYRHPDYPKSWDHCSRWLRETLQQFAAQTVSARDNCQTPESATSGSLWNVNLPAIDPNAAPSIHECEIDQCPIPRTVKRDGSLVSFELDFHGRPRQPGRDVAACFAGNMTISKLSPFLV
;
A
#
# COMPACT_ATOMS: atom_id res chain seq x y z
N MET A 1 2.63 -18.95 7.34
CA MET A 1 3.15 -17.93 6.40
C MET A 1 3.54 -16.69 7.18
N LYS A 2 4.72 -16.10 6.98
CA LYS A 2 5.24 -14.94 7.71
C LYS A 2 4.94 -13.65 6.96
N ILE A 3 4.25 -12.70 7.59
CA ILE A 3 3.71 -11.52 6.91
C ILE A 3 4.06 -10.25 7.69
N VAL A 4 4.56 -9.25 6.96
CA VAL A 4 4.81 -7.91 7.49
C VAL A 4 3.72 -6.96 7.00
N LEU A 5 3.13 -6.20 7.92
CA LEU A 5 2.21 -5.11 7.62
C LEU A 5 2.81 -3.76 7.99
N THR A 6 2.54 -2.75 7.18
CA THR A 6 2.97 -1.36 7.40
C THR A 6 1.99 -0.36 6.80
N ASN A 7 2.23 0.95 6.93
CA ASN A 7 1.49 2.02 6.28
C ASN A 7 2.27 3.35 6.30
N ASP A 8 1.67 4.42 5.79
CA ASP A 8 2.13 5.80 5.98
C ASP A 8 1.23 6.66 6.87
N ASP A 9 0.06 6.19 7.30
CA ASP A 9 -0.82 6.90 8.24
C ASP A 9 -0.36 6.79 9.72
N GLY A 10 0.53 5.84 10.03
CA GLY A 10 1.09 5.61 11.37
C GLY A 10 0.51 4.39 12.10
N ILE A 11 1.16 4.00 13.20
CA ILE A 11 0.91 2.75 13.95
C ILE A 11 -0.51 2.62 14.51
N ASP A 12 -1.15 3.73 14.87
CA ASP A 12 -2.50 3.74 15.44
C ASP A 12 -3.61 3.88 14.38
N ALA A 13 -3.26 3.97 13.10
CA ALA A 13 -4.21 4.28 12.04
C ALA A 13 -5.31 3.19 11.90
N PRO A 14 -6.59 3.57 11.79
CA PRO A 14 -7.68 2.62 11.65
C PRO A 14 -7.60 1.78 10.37
N GLY A 15 -7.03 2.35 9.29
CA GLY A 15 -6.78 1.63 8.04
C GLY A 15 -5.75 0.50 8.17
N LEU A 16 -4.76 0.63 9.06
CA LEU A 16 -3.77 -0.42 9.36
C LEU A 16 -4.40 -1.56 10.16
N GLN A 17 -5.28 -1.23 11.11
CA GLN A 17 -6.06 -2.23 11.84
C GLN A 17 -6.99 -3.00 10.89
N ALA A 18 -7.62 -2.30 9.94
CA ALA A 18 -8.45 -2.90 8.91
C ALA A 18 -7.66 -3.80 7.96
N LEU A 19 -6.43 -3.41 7.58
CA LEU A 19 -5.53 -4.26 6.80
C LEU A 19 -5.20 -5.54 7.57
N CYS A 20 -4.79 -5.41 8.83
CA CYS A 20 -4.44 -6.53 9.68
C CYS A 20 -5.60 -7.53 9.80
N ARG A 21 -6.81 -7.06 10.06
CA ARG A 21 -8.02 -7.90 10.08
C ARG A 21 -8.24 -8.60 8.74
N SER A 22 -8.18 -7.86 7.64
CA SER A 22 -8.43 -8.40 6.29
C SER A 22 -7.45 -9.49 5.90
N VAL A 23 -6.15 -9.28 6.17
CA VAL A 23 -5.09 -10.27 5.91
C VAL A 23 -5.26 -11.50 6.80
N THR A 24 -5.53 -11.30 8.10
CA THR A 24 -5.72 -12.41 9.05
C THR A 24 -6.88 -13.31 8.61
N GLU A 25 -8.03 -12.71 8.26
CA GLU A 25 -9.21 -13.46 7.83
C GLU A 25 -9.02 -14.14 6.46
N ALA A 26 -8.49 -13.42 5.47
CA ALA A 26 -8.39 -13.93 4.11
C ALA A 26 -7.37 -15.07 3.98
N LEU A 27 -6.32 -15.05 4.81
CA LEU A 27 -5.19 -15.99 4.73
C LEU A 27 -5.14 -16.97 5.90
N ALA A 28 -6.25 -17.15 6.64
CA ALA A 28 -6.31 -18.03 7.81
C ALA A 28 -5.80 -19.46 7.50
N ASP A 29 -6.12 -19.99 6.32
CA ASP A 29 -5.70 -21.34 5.88
C ASP A 29 -4.17 -21.49 5.75
N TYR A 30 -3.43 -20.38 5.64
CA TYR A 30 -1.97 -20.36 5.57
C TYR A 30 -1.29 -20.23 6.95
N SER A 31 -2.06 -20.22 8.05
CA SER A 31 -1.58 -20.00 9.41
C SER A 31 -0.63 -18.79 9.48
N PRO A 32 -1.14 -17.55 9.27
CA PRO A 32 -0.30 -16.39 9.11
C PRO A 32 0.30 -15.95 10.45
N GLU A 33 1.63 -15.85 10.50
CA GLU A 33 2.37 -15.18 11.55
C GLU A 33 2.60 -13.73 11.11
N ILE A 34 1.90 -12.79 11.76
CA ILE A 34 1.85 -11.39 11.34
C ILE A 34 2.59 -10.51 12.34
N ILE A 35 3.50 -9.67 11.84
CA ILE A 35 3.97 -8.49 12.56
C ILE A 35 3.54 -7.20 11.86
N VAL A 36 3.32 -6.17 12.66
CA VAL A 36 2.98 -4.82 12.20
C VAL A 36 4.13 -3.90 12.57
N VAL A 37 4.72 -3.23 11.59
CA VAL A 37 5.80 -2.27 11.79
C VAL A 37 5.45 -1.00 11.01
N ALA A 38 5.16 0.09 11.71
CA ALA A 38 4.67 1.31 11.08
C ALA A 38 5.26 2.57 11.72
N PRO A 39 5.17 3.74 11.05
CA PRO A 39 5.67 4.98 11.61
C PRO A 39 5.00 5.36 12.94
N ASP A 40 5.74 6.03 13.82
CA ASP A 40 5.22 6.57 15.08
C ASP A 40 4.14 7.66 14.91
N ARG A 41 4.06 8.25 13.71
CA ARG A 41 3.08 9.25 13.29
C ARG A 41 2.88 9.20 11.78
N GLY A 42 1.80 9.82 11.29
CA GLY A 42 1.54 9.94 9.85
C GLY A 42 2.70 10.60 9.08
N ARG A 43 3.05 10.02 7.93
CA ARG A 43 4.11 10.42 7.00
C ARG A 43 3.58 10.49 5.56
N SER A 44 2.49 11.23 5.36
CA SER A 44 1.89 11.40 4.03
C SER A 44 2.86 12.07 3.05
N GLU A 45 2.72 11.72 1.76
CA GLU A 45 3.47 12.31 0.64
C GLU A 45 5.01 12.24 0.77
N CYS A 46 5.55 11.29 1.54
CA CYS A 46 6.99 11.18 1.77
C CYS A 46 7.76 10.48 0.63
N GLY A 47 7.06 9.91 -0.36
CA GLY A 47 7.64 9.09 -1.42
C GLY A 47 8.52 7.96 -0.88
N HIS A 48 9.54 7.59 -1.67
CA HIS A 48 10.52 6.55 -1.34
C HIS A 48 11.70 7.10 -0.52
N SER A 49 11.40 7.75 0.61
CA SER A 49 12.41 8.35 1.49
C SER A 49 12.97 7.34 2.50
N VAL A 50 14.27 7.42 2.77
CA VAL A 50 15.00 6.57 3.73
C VAL A 50 15.78 7.44 4.71
N THR A 51 15.78 7.08 5.99
CA THR A 51 16.62 7.73 7.00
C THR A 51 18.02 7.12 7.01
N GLN A 52 19.04 7.92 6.66
CA GLN A 52 20.46 7.50 6.74
C GLN A 52 21.31 8.34 7.70
N THR A 53 20.82 9.51 8.11
CA THR A 53 21.61 10.50 8.86
C THR A 53 21.62 10.26 10.37
N ARG A 54 20.80 9.34 10.88
CA ARG A 54 20.68 9.02 12.30
C ARG A 54 20.19 7.58 12.51
N PRO A 55 20.43 6.97 13.70
CA PRO A 55 19.78 5.72 14.07
C PRO A 55 18.25 5.91 14.22
N LEU A 56 17.51 4.82 14.03
CA LEU A 56 16.06 4.73 14.23
C LEU A 56 15.72 4.19 15.62
N THR A 57 14.65 4.71 16.21
CA THR A 57 14.07 4.22 17.46
C THR A 57 12.95 3.24 17.14
N LEU A 58 13.09 2.01 17.60
CA LEU A 58 12.07 0.96 17.54
C LEU A 58 11.41 0.81 18.90
N ARG A 59 10.07 0.78 18.95
CA ARG A 59 9.31 0.54 20.19
C ARG A 59 8.25 -0.53 19.96
N SER A 60 8.10 -1.45 20.90
CA SER A 60 6.93 -2.36 20.93
C SER A 60 5.74 -1.61 21.53
N VAL A 61 4.64 -1.56 20.78
CA VAL A 61 3.38 -0.90 21.19
C VAL A 61 2.43 -1.89 21.84
N LYS A 62 2.34 -3.09 21.26
CA LYS A 62 1.60 -4.26 21.77
C LYS A 62 2.20 -5.52 21.13
N PRO A 63 1.80 -6.75 21.53
CA PRO A 63 2.36 -7.97 20.94
C PRO A 63 2.31 -7.94 19.42
N ASN A 64 3.46 -8.18 18.77
CA ASN A 64 3.66 -8.15 17.32
C ASN A 64 3.41 -6.79 16.63
N TRP A 65 3.28 -5.69 17.37
CA TRP A 65 3.11 -4.34 16.81
C TRP A 65 4.23 -3.44 17.29
N TYR A 66 4.89 -2.80 16.33
CA TYR A 66 6.07 -1.99 16.55
C TYR A 66 5.96 -0.64 15.84
N SER A 67 6.31 0.42 16.56
CA SER A 67 6.43 1.77 15.98
C SER A 67 7.89 2.11 15.72
N VAL A 68 8.16 2.74 14.57
CA VAL A 68 9.49 3.26 14.20
C VAL A 68 9.40 4.76 13.98
N ASP A 69 10.37 5.53 14.50
CA ASP A 69 10.43 6.99 14.30
C ASP A 69 11.00 7.40 12.92
N GLY A 70 10.65 6.66 11.87
CA GLY A 70 11.17 6.78 10.51
C GLY A 70 10.09 6.96 9.45
N THR A 71 10.44 6.66 8.20
CA THR A 71 9.51 6.59 7.06
C THR A 71 8.85 5.22 6.96
N PRO A 72 7.80 5.04 6.13
CA PRO A 72 7.23 3.72 5.83
C PRO A 72 8.27 2.73 5.26
N VAL A 73 9.19 3.22 4.43
CA VAL A 73 10.30 2.43 3.88
C VAL A 73 11.26 1.99 4.99
N ASP A 74 11.59 2.89 5.92
CA ASP A 74 12.40 2.53 7.09
C ASP A 74 11.73 1.43 7.93
N CYS A 75 10.40 1.47 8.07
CA CYS A 75 9.63 0.45 8.80
C CYS A 75 9.77 -0.93 8.15
N VAL A 76 9.67 -0.99 6.82
CA VAL A 76 9.89 -2.23 6.05
C VAL A 76 11.32 -2.72 6.25
N ARG A 77 12.33 -1.85 6.16
CA ARG A 77 13.72 -2.23 6.41
C ARG A 77 13.93 -2.78 7.82
N VAL A 78 13.39 -2.13 8.84
CA VAL A 78 13.47 -2.61 10.22
C VAL A 78 12.77 -3.96 10.37
N ALA A 79 11.58 -4.13 9.81
CA ALA A 79 10.85 -5.39 9.85
C ALA A 79 11.66 -6.53 9.24
N LEU A 80 12.17 -6.34 8.02
CA LEU A 80 12.82 -7.38 7.23
C LEU A 80 14.26 -7.68 7.68
N ASN A 81 14.94 -6.77 8.35
CA ASN A 81 16.33 -6.98 8.75
C ASN A 81 16.51 -7.25 10.26
N ALA A 82 15.56 -6.82 11.10
CA ALA A 82 15.72 -6.92 12.55
C ALA A 82 14.63 -7.74 13.27
N LEU A 83 13.43 -7.87 12.70
CA LEU A 83 12.28 -8.46 13.40
C LEU A 83 11.81 -9.79 12.79
N MET A 84 11.70 -9.87 11.46
CA MET A 84 11.22 -11.05 10.74
C MET A 84 11.98 -11.22 9.40
N PRO A 85 13.24 -11.67 9.42
CA PRO A 85 14.04 -11.85 8.20
C PRO A 85 13.46 -12.87 7.21
N GLU A 86 12.77 -13.88 7.72
CA GLU A 86 12.11 -14.94 6.95
C GLU A 86 10.72 -14.50 6.45
N THR A 87 10.54 -13.24 6.05
CA THR A 87 9.23 -12.73 5.61
C THR A 87 8.82 -13.33 4.26
N ASP A 88 7.54 -13.69 4.13
CA ASP A 88 6.97 -14.22 2.89
C ASP A 88 6.27 -13.16 2.05
N LEU A 89 5.53 -12.26 2.71
CA LEU A 89 4.70 -11.23 2.08
C LEU A 89 4.79 -9.91 2.84
N VAL A 90 4.71 -8.81 2.10
CA VAL A 90 4.59 -7.47 2.68
C VAL A 90 3.31 -6.80 2.19
N PHE A 91 2.49 -6.31 3.11
CA PHE A 91 1.33 -5.48 2.78
C PHE A 91 1.49 -4.07 3.38
N SER A 92 1.18 -3.05 2.60
CA SER A 92 1.23 -1.65 3.03
C SER A 92 -0.13 -1.00 2.88
N GLY A 93 -0.67 -0.41 3.95
CA GLY A 93 -1.97 0.26 3.96
C GLY A 93 -2.86 -0.11 5.18
N ILE A 94 -4.19 -0.02 5.10
CA ILE A 94 -4.95 0.58 4.00
C ILE A 94 -4.87 2.11 4.13
N ASN A 95 -4.30 2.77 3.13
CA ASN A 95 -4.15 4.23 3.15
C ASN A 95 -5.51 4.95 3.16
N GLN A 96 -5.64 6.01 3.96
CA GLN A 96 -6.82 6.89 3.95
C GLN A 96 -6.78 7.90 2.80
N GLY A 97 -6.76 7.39 1.58
CA GLY A 97 -6.73 8.15 0.35
C GLY A 97 -6.31 7.26 -0.80
N ALA A 98 -6.69 7.61 -2.03
CA ALA A 98 -6.31 6.83 -3.20
C ALA A 98 -4.86 7.12 -3.62
N ASN A 99 -4.13 6.09 -4.01
CA ASN A 99 -2.81 6.18 -4.63
C ASN A 99 -2.95 5.73 -6.08
N LEU A 100 -3.32 6.68 -6.95
CA LEU A 100 -3.69 6.45 -8.35
C LEU A 100 -2.80 7.23 -9.31
N GLY A 101 -2.44 6.60 -10.43
CA GLY A 101 -1.61 7.20 -11.47
C GLY A 101 -0.28 7.74 -10.94
N VAL A 102 0.08 8.94 -11.40
CA VAL A 102 1.34 9.61 -11.01
C VAL A 102 1.52 9.85 -9.51
N ASN A 103 0.46 9.78 -8.68
CA ASN A 103 0.60 9.95 -7.22
C ASN A 103 1.38 8.83 -6.55
N LEU A 104 1.55 7.68 -7.21
CA LEU A 104 2.42 6.61 -6.70
C LEU A 104 3.84 7.09 -6.41
N THR A 105 4.33 8.10 -7.14
CA THR A 105 5.67 8.67 -6.95
C THR A 105 5.90 9.33 -5.60
N VAL A 106 4.84 9.90 -5.00
CA VAL A 106 4.91 10.59 -3.70
C VAL A 106 4.31 9.74 -2.57
N SER A 107 3.73 8.59 -2.88
CA SER A 107 3.03 7.74 -1.90
C SER A 107 4.01 6.99 -0.99
N GLY A 108 3.87 7.19 0.33
CA GLY A 108 4.60 6.41 1.33
C GLY A 108 4.09 4.97 1.41
N THR A 109 2.76 4.78 1.33
CA THR A 109 2.13 3.46 1.26
C THR A 109 2.67 2.62 0.09
N PHE A 110 2.70 3.18 -1.13
CA PHE A 110 3.26 2.48 -2.29
C PHE A 110 4.76 2.24 -2.17
N ALA A 111 5.53 3.25 -1.71
CA ALA A 111 6.97 3.13 -1.56
C ALA A 111 7.38 2.01 -0.59
N ALA A 112 6.62 1.79 0.50
CA ALA A 112 6.89 0.71 1.42
C ALA A 112 6.72 -0.68 0.78
N ALA A 113 5.64 -0.91 0.03
CA ALA A 113 5.46 -2.16 -0.72
C ALA A 113 6.54 -2.32 -1.80
N ARG A 114 6.87 -1.23 -2.50
CA ARG A 114 7.92 -1.21 -3.52
C ARG A 114 9.29 -1.60 -2.95
N GLU A 115 9.66 -1.12 -1.76
CA GLU A 115 10.92 -1.46 -1.10
C GLU A 115 11.08 -2.98 -0.92
N ALA A 116 10.02 -3.66 -0.45
CA ALA A 116 10.03 -5.11 -0.30
C ALA A 116 10.13 -5.84 -1.66
N ALA A 117 9.39 -5.37 -2.67
CA ALA A 117 9.44 -5.92 -4.02
C ALA A 117 10.80 -5.77 -4.69
N MET A 118 11.51 -4.66 -4.45
CA MET A 118 12.87 -4.44 -4.96
C MET A 118 13.88 -5.48 -4.48
N ILE A 119 13.69 -6.07 -3.30
CA ILE A 119 14.56 -7.13 -2.76
C ILE A 119 14.03 -8.55 -3.00
N GLY A 120 13.02 -8.70 -3.87
CA GLY A 120 12.50 -10.01 -4.28
C GLY A 120 11.28 -10.50 -3.51
N LEU A 121 10.78 -9.76 -2.51
CA LEU A 121 9.59 -10.16 -1.75
C LEU A 121 8.31 -9.70 -2.42
N PRO A 122 7.32 -10.57 -2.64
CA PRO A 122 6.02 -10.14 -3.14
C PRO A 122 5.36 -9.16 -2.16
N ALA A 123 4.95 -8.00 -2.69
CA ALA A 123 4.36 -6.94 -1.89
C ALA A 123 3.13 -6.31 -2.55
N MET A 124 2.19 -5.86 -1.70
CA MET A 124 0.96 -5.20 -2.14
C MET A 124 0.74 -3.91 -1.35
N ALA A 125 0.52 -2.81 -2.06
CA ALA A 125 0.03 -1.56 -1.51
C ALA A 125 -1.50 -1.51 -1.64
N VAL A 126 -2.19 -1.16 -0.56
CA VAL A 126 -3.66 -1.06 -0.51
C VAL A 126 -4.06 0.34 -0.07
N SER A 127 -4.92 0.96 -0.87
CA SER A 127 -5.37 2.35 -0.67
C SER A 127 -6.88 2.42 -0.81
N HIS A 128 -7.52 3.37 -0.14
CA HIS A 128 -8.97 3.56 -0.26
C HIS A 128 -9.30 4.97 -0.71
N TYR A 129 -9.91 5.09 -1.88
CA TYR A 129 -10.46 6.35 -2.35
C TYR A 129 -11.59 6.81 -1.41
N ARG A 130 -11.50 8.06 -0.96
CA ARG A 130 -12.46 8.70 -0.08
C ARG A 130 -13.18 9.79 -0.85
N HIS A 131 -14.50 9.79 -0.81
CA HIS A 131 -15.34 10.81 -1.40
C HIS A 131 -16.40 11.24 -0.39
N PRO A 132 -16.74 12.54 -0.29
CA PRO A 132 -17.68 13.06 0.72
C PRO A 132 -19.06 12.39 0.72
N ASP A 133 -19.52 11.94 -0.45
CA ASP A 133 -20.85 11.35 -0.62
C ASP A 133 -20.98 9.93 -0.03
N TYR A 134 -19.88 9.29 0.35
CA TYR A 134 -19.90 7.92 0.87
C TYR A 134 -19.38 7.85 2.32
N PRO A 135 -19.95 6.96 3.16
CA PRO A 135 -19.50 6.79 4.53
C PRO A 135 -18.01 6.39 4.62
N LYS A 136 -17.28 7.01 5.54
CA LYS A 136 -15.92 6.60 5.90
C LYS A 136 -15.99 5.41 6.85
N SER A 137 -15.95 4.20 6.29
CA SER A 137 -15.86 2.95 7.05
C SER A 137 -14.67 2.10 6.59
N TRP A 138 -14.29 1.16 7.45
CA TRP A 138 -13.26 0.15 7.22
C TRP A 138 -13.80 -1.29 7.30
N ASP A 139 -15.03 -1.47 7.77
CA ASP A 139 -15.59 -2.79 8.09
C ASP A 139 -15.80 -3.67 6.86
N HIS A 140 -16.10 -3.06 5.72
CA HIS A 140 -16.27 -3.75 4.45
C HIS A 140 -14.95 -4.21 3.81
N CYS A 141 -13.79 -3.67 4.25
CA CYS A 141 -12.50 -3.92 3.60
C CYS A 141 -12.13 -5.40 3.59
N SER A 142 -12.42 -6.14 4.68
CA SER A 142 -12.10 -7.57 4.78
C SER A 142 -12.92 -8.41 3.78
N ARG A 143 -14.16 -8.00 3.49
CA ARG A 143 -14.98 -8.63 2.43
C ARG A 143 -14.47 -8.29 1.04
N TRP A 144 -14.16 -7.02 0.77
CA TRP A 144 -13.73 -6.58 -0.56
C TRP A 144 -12.35 -7.12 -0.94
N LEU A 145 -11.42 -7.18 0.01
CA LEU A 145 -10.04 -7.60 -0.25
C LEU A 145 -9.85 -9.12 -0.26
N ARG A 146 -10.82 -9.91 0.21
CA ARG A 146 -10.66 -11.35 0.43
C ARG A 146 -10.11 -12.08 -0.80
N GLU A 147 -10.79 -11.93 -1.94
CA GLU A 147 -10.40 -12.60 -3.17
C GLU A 147 -9.03 -12.14 -3.65
N THR A 148 -8.77 -10.82 -3.65
CA THR A 148 -7.49 -10.25 -4.09
C THR A 148 -6.32 -10.69 -3.21
N LEU A 149 -6.50 -10.74 -1.88
CA LEU A 149 -5.48 -11.21 -0.94
C LEU A 149 -5.17 -12.69 -1.15
N GLN A 150 -6.20 -13.52 -1.32
CA GLN A 150 -6.05 -14.96 -1.59
C GLN A 150 -5.34 -15.22 -2.91
N GLN A 151 -5.73 -14.52 -3.98
CA GLN A 151 -5.08 -14.63 -5.29
C GLN A 151 -3.59 -14.22 -5.21
N PHE A 152 -3.28 -13.12 -4.51
CA PHE A 152 -1.91 -12.65 -4.37
C PHE A 152 -1.03 -13.63 -3.57
N ALA A 153 -1.54 -14.16 -2.46
CA ALA A 153 -0.84 -15.15 -1.65
C ALA A 153 -0.61 -16.46 -2.41
N ALA A 154 -1.60 -16.95 -3.15
CA ALA A 154 -1.49 -18.18 -3.93
C ALA A 154 -0.41 -18.08 -5.01
N GLN A 155 -0.32 -16.96 -5.73
CA GLN A 155 0.73 -16.73 -6.73
C GLN A 155 2.14 -16.76 -6.12
N THR A 156 2.27 -16.26 -4.90
CA THR A 156 3.54 -16.25 -4.17
C THR A 156 4.00 -17.65 -3.78
N VAL A 157 3.08 -18.49 -3.31
CA VAL A 157 3.37 -19.90 -2.97
C VAL A 157 3.78 -20.67 -4.23
N SER A 158 3.01 -20.56 -5.32
CA SER A 158 3.33 -21.25 -6.57
C SER A 158 4.66 -20.81 -7.20
N ALA A 159 5.04 -19.54 -7.05
CA ALA A 159 6.32 -19.03 -7.56
C ALA A 159 7.52 -19.64 -6.80
N ARG A 160 7.36 -19.88 -5.49
CA ARG A 160 8.40 -20.52 -4.65
C ARG A 160 8.56 -22.00 -4.97
N ASP A 161 7.45 -22.73 -5.09
CA ASP A 161 7.48 -24.17 -5.35
C ASP A 161 8.11 -24.51 -6.72
N ASN A 162 8.00 -23.60 -7.69
CA ASN A 162 8.52 -23.77 -9.04
C ASN A 162 9.96 -23.24 -9.24
N CYS A 163 10.55 -22.57 -8.25
CA CYS A 163 11.89 -22.00 -8.37
C CYS A 163 12.96 -23.03 -7.96
N GLN A 164 13.54 -23.73 -8.93
CA GLN A 164 14.61 -24.71 -8.70
C GLN A 164 16.03 -24.08 -8.67
N THR A 165 16.18 -22.79 -8.97
CA THR A 165 17.50 -22.11 -8.97
C THR A 165 17.44 -20.71 -8.32
N PRO A 166 18.34 -20.37 -7.38
CA PRO A 166 18.35 -19.09 -6.67
C PRO A 166 18.66 -17.85 -7.53
N GLU A 167 19.07 -18.04 -8.78
CA GLU A 167 19.73 -16.99 -9.59
C GLU A 167 18.78 -16.30 -10.60
N SER A 168 17.52 -16.74 -10.74
CA SER A 168 16.57 -16.15 -11.70
C SER A 168 15.40 -15.37 -11.08
N ALA A 169 15.43 -15.08 -9.77
CA ALA A 169 14.38 -14.29 -9.12
C ALA A 169 14.54 -12.79 -9.45
N THR A 170 14.14 -12.41 -10.66
CA THR A 170 14.14 -11.04 -11.15
C THR A 170 12.96 -10.26 -10.55
N SER A 171 13.13 -9.78 -9.31
CA SER A 171 12.20 -8.96 -8.52
C SER A 171 10.88 -9.59 -8.05
N GLY A 172 10.40 -9.12 -6.89
CA GLY A 172 9.14 -9.57 -6.31
C GLY A 172 7.94 -8.91 -7.00
N SER A 173 6.81 -9.62 -7.04
CA SER A 173 5.54 -9.09 -7.54
C SER A 173 5.12 -7.85 -6.75
N LEU A 174 4.79 -6.74 -7.42
CA LEU A 174 4.31 -5.51 -6.80
C LEU A 174 2.91 -5.16 -7.30
N TRP A 175 1.92 -5.21 -6.41
CA TRP A 175 0.52 -4.86 -6.73
C TRP A 175 0.12 -3.56 -6.04
N ASN A 176 -0.44 -2.62 -6.80
CA ASN A 176 -1.10 -1.43 -6.26
C ASN A 176 -2.62 -1.60 -6.35
N VAL A 177 -3.30 -1.67 -5.21
CA VAL A 177 -4.74 -1.90 -5.10
C VAL A 177 -5.43 -0.65 -4.57
N ASN A 178 -6.45 -0.16 -5.27
CA ASN A 178 -7.28 0.94 -4.79
C ASN A 178 -8.75 0.51 -4.65
N LEU A 179 -9.28 0.67 -3.43
CA LEU A 179 -10.70 0.52 -3.13
C LEU A 179 -11.46 1.78 -3.57
N PRO A 180 -12.61 1.65 -4.25
CA PRO A 180 -13.39 2.80 -4.71
C PRO A 180 -14.22 3.42 -3.58
N ALA A 181 -14.73 4.62 -3.81
CA ALA A 181 -15.74 5.23 -2.94
C ALA A 181 -17.13 4.87 -3.49
N ILE A 182 -17.73 3.82 -2.92
CA ILE A 182 -19.10 3.36 -3.20
C ILE A 182 -19.79 3.00 -1.88
N ASP A 183 -21.07 2.61 -1.93
CA ASP A 183 -21.77 2.06 -0.75
C ASP A 183 -20.97 0.89 -0.15
N PRO A 184 -20.55 0.97 1.14
CA PRO A 184 -19.85 -0.10 1.83
C PRO A 184 -20.56 -1.46 1.77
N ASN A 185 -21.88 -1.51 1.64
CA ASN A 185 -22.65 -2.75 1.54
C ASN A 185 -22.58 -3.39 0.14
N ALA A 186 -22.26 -2.62 -0.90
CA ALA A 186 -22.05 -3.15 -2.24
C ALA A 186 -20.76 -3.99 -2.32
N ALA A 187 -20.58 -4.70 -3.44
CA ALA A 187 -19.33 -5.35 -3.79
C ALA A 187 -18.79 -4.69 -5.08
N PRO A 188 -17.61 -4.07 -5.07
CA PRO A 188 -17.05 -3.46 -6.26
C PRO A 188 -16.58 -4.54 -7.23
N SER A 189 -16.74 -4.28 -8.54
CA SER A 189 -16.07 -5.08 -9.56
C SER A 189 -14.55 -4.89 -9.47
N ILE A 190 -13.79 -5.95 -9.73
CA ILE A 190 -12.32 -5.92 -9.76
C ILE A 190 -11.85 -5.66 -11.18
N HIS A 191 -11.01 -4.64 -11.35
CA HIS A 191 -10.47 -4.23 -12.65
C HIS A 191 -8.95 -4.21 -12.60
N GLU A 192 -8.31 -5.11 -13.34
CA GLU A 192 -6.88 -5.04 -13.59
C GLU A 192 -6.62 -4.02 -14.69
N CYS A 193 -5.79 -3.02 -14.40
CA CYS A 193 -5.51 -1.93 -15.34
C CYS A 193 -4.15 -1.28 -15.07
N GLU A 194 -3.57 -0.71 -16.13
CA GLU A 194 -2.38 0.11 -16.01
C GLU A 194 -2.67 1.44 -15.29
N ILE A 195 -1.62 2.03 -14.72
CA ILE A 195 -1.70 3.32 -14.04
C ILE A 195 -1.92 4.45 -15.05
N ASP A 196 -2.63 5.49 -14.61
CA ASP A 196 -2.81 6.71 -15.38
C ASP A 196 -1.54 7.56 -15.37
N GLN A 197 -1.22 8.14 -16.53
CA GLN A 197 -0.04 8.98 -16.75
C GLN A 197 -0.37 10.47 -16.83
N CYS A 198 -1.65 10.84 -16.75
CA CYS A 198 -2.07 12.23 -16.72
C CYS A 198 -1.47 12.95 -15.50
N PRO A 199 -0.74 14.07 -15.70
CA PRO A 199 -0.26 14.88 -14.60
C PRO A 199 -1.46 15.52 -13.87
N ILE A 200 -1.31 15.75 -12.57
CA ILE A 200 -2.29 16.51 -11.80
C ILE A 200 -1.94 18.01 -11.90
N PRO A 201 -2.83 18.85 -12.45
CA PRO A 201 -2.65 20.29 -12.45
C PRO A 201 -2.59 20.83 -11.02
N ARG A 202 -1.68 21.78 -10.79
CA ARG A 202 -1.58 22.50 -9.52
C ARG A 202 -1.84 23.97 -9.75
N THR A 203 -2.71 24.55 -8.94
CA THR A 203 -2.92 25.99 -8.89
C THR A 203 -1.98 26.56 -7.84
N VAL A 204 -1.21 27.58 -8.21
CA VAL A 204 -0.29 28.25 -7.30
C VAL A 204 -0.99 29.46 -6.69
N LYS A 205 -1.04 29.54 -5.36
CA LYS A 205 -1.42 30.76 -4.64
C LYS A 205 -0.17 31.39 -4.05
N ARG A 206 -0.03 32.70 -4.23
CA ARG A 206 1.08 33.49 -3.67
C ARG A 206 0.52 34.65 -2.84
N ASP A 207 0.93 34.73 -1.59
CA ASP A 207 0.63 35.83 -0.68
C ASP A 207 1.95 36.38 -0.11
N GLY A 208 2.43 37.48 -0.71
CA GLY A 208 3.77 38.01 -0.44
C GLY A 208 4.89 37.00 -0.72
N SER A 209 5.54 36.53 0.35
CA SER A 209 6.59 35.49 0.32
C SER A 209 6.06 34.07 0.51
N LEU A 210 4.78 33.90 0.83
CA LEU A 210 4.15 32.60 1.02
C LEU A 210 3.70 32.05 -0.33
N VAL A 211 3.99 30.78 -0.58
CA VAL A 211 3.58 30.04 -1.78
C VAL A 211 2.91 28.76 -1.33
N SER A 212 1.70 28.52 -1.81
CA SER A 212 0.98 27.26 -1.62
C SER A 212 0.52 26.68 -2.96
N PHE A 213 0.40 25.36 -2.98
CA PHE A 213 -0.10 24.61 -4.12
C PHE A 213 -1.45 24.00 -3.75
N GLU A 214 -2.45 24.23 -4.59
CA GLU A 214 -3.75 23.58 -4.49
C GLU A 214 -3.92 22.63 -5.66
N LEU A 215 -4.49 21.46 -5.38
CA LEU A 215 -4.80 20.46 -6.39
C LEU A 215 -6.29 20.09 -6.29
N ASP A 216 -6.93 19.95 -7.45
CA ASP A 216 -8.26 19.34 -7.54
C ASP A 216 -8.09 17.85 -7.85
N PHE A 217 -8.16 17.04 -6.79
CA PHE A 217 -7.99 15.59 -6.93
C PHE A 217 -9.15 14.94 -7.69
N HIS A 218 -10.37 15.45 -7.55
CA HIS A 218 -11.57 14.86 -8.14
C HIS A 218 -11.75 15.29 -9.60
N GLY A 219 -11.44 16.55 -9.91
CA GLY A 219 -11.41 17.11 -11.26
C GLY A 219 -10.14 16.83 -12.05
N ARG A 220 -9.22 16.01 -11.52
CA ARG A 220 -7.98 15.64 -12.22
C ARG A 220 -8.25 15.04 -13.61
N PRO A 221 -7.41 15.33 -14.62
CA PRO A 221 -7.46 14.64 -15.90
C PRO A 221 -7.25 13.14 -15.72
N ARG A 222 -7.92 12.35 -16.56
CA ARG A 222 -7.89 10.88 -16.50
C ARG A 222 -8.11 10.26 -17.87
N GLN A 223 -7.37 9.21 -18.17
CA GLN A 223 -7.48 8.43 -19.39
C GLN A 223 -8.50 7.29 -19.22
N PRO A 224 -9.40 7.07 -20.18
CA PRO A 224 -10.29 5.91 -20.16
C PRO A 224 -9.52 4.59 -20.03
N GLY A 225 -10.02 3.67 -19.20
CA GLY A 225 -9.42 2.35 -19.00
C GLY A 225 -8.19 2.33 -18.07
N ARG A 226 -7.75 3.46 -17.53
CA ARG A 226 -6.68 3.55 -16.52
C ARG A 226 -7.24 3.54 -15.10
N ASP A 227 -6.36 3.29 -14.13
CA ASP A 227 -6.68 3.16 -12.71
C ASP A 227 -7.51 4.34 -12.16
N VAL A 228 -7.18 5.59 -12.51
CA VAL A 228 -7.92 6.77 -12.07
C VAL A 228 -9.38 6.71 -12.54
N ALA A 229 -9.61 6.47 -13.82
CA ALA A 229 -10.96 6.42 -14.38
C ALA A 229 -11.76 5.23 -13.84
N ALA A 230 -11.13 4.05 -13.74
CA ALA A 230 -11.78 2.85 -13.24
C ALA A 230 -12.16 2.97 -11.76
N CYS A 231 -11.26 3.48 -10.90
CA CYS A 231 -11.52 3.66 -9.48
C CYS A 231 -12.62 4.70 -9.22
N PHE A 232 -12.61 5.81 -9.96
CA PHE A 232 -13.64 6.85 -9.84
C PHE A 232 -15.01 6.38 -10.36
N ALA A 233 -15.04 5.39 -11.26
CA ALA A 233 -16.26 4.74 -11.72
C ALA A 233 -16.80 3.69 -10.75
N GLY A 234 -16.21 3.53 -9.56
CA GLY A 234 -16.71 2.61 -8.53
C GLY A 234 -16.09 1.22 -8.54
N ASN A 235 -15.01 1.00 -9.29
CA ASN A 235 -14.33 -0.30 -9.37
C ASN A 235 -13.13 -0.38 -8.42
N MET A 236 -12.87 -1.57 -7.87
CA MET A 236 -11.60 -1.85 -7.21
C MET A 236 -10.54 -2.07 -8.29
N THR A 237 -9.46 -1.31 -8.26
CA THR A 237 -8.41 -1.41 -9.28
C THR A 237 -7.21 -2.19 -8.77
N ILE A 238 -6.59 -2.96 -9.66
CA ILE A 238 -5.32 -3.64 -9.43
C ILE A 238 -4.35 -3.25 -10.54
N SER A 239 -3.25 -2.60 -10.18
CA SER A 239 -2.14 -2.32 -11.11
C SER A 239 -0.92 -3.14 -10.70
N LYS A 240 -0.51 -4.05 -11.58
CA LYS A 240 0.71 -4.85 -11.42
C LYS A 240 1.89 -4.07 -12.00
N LEU A 241 2.90 -3.79 -11.17
CA LEU A 241 3.95 -2.83 -11.49
C LEU A 241 5.33 -3.46 -11.35
N SER A 242 6.30 -2.95 -12.11
CA SER A 242 7.71 -3.20 -11.85
C SER A 242 8.14 -2.41 -10.62
N PRO A 243 8.91 -2.99 -9.68
CA PRO A 243 9.48 -2.24 -8.58
C PRO A 243 10.64 -1.32 -9.00
N PHE A 244 11.18 -1.50 -10.21
CA PHE A 244 12.27 -0.69 -10.73
C PHE A 244 11.78 0.48 -11.58
N LEU A 245 12.60 1.53 -11.65
CA LEU A 245 12.37 2.63 -12.59
C LEU A 245 12.54 2.09 -14.02
N VAL A 246 11.61 2.44 -14.90
CA VAL A 246 11.72 2.26 -16.36
C VAL A 246 11.92 3.63 -16.98
#